data_AF-A0A2R6AF11-F1
#
_entry.id   AF-A0A2R6AF11-F1
#
_cell.length_a   1.000
_cell.length_b   1.000
_cell.length_c   1.000
_cell.angle_alpha   90.00
_cell.angle_beta   90.00
_cell.angle_gamma   90.00
#
_symmetry.space_group_name_H-M   'P 1'
#
loop_
_entity.id
_entity.type
_entity.pdbx_description
1 polymer ?
#
loop_
_entity_poly.entity_id
_entity_poly.type
_entity_poly.pdbx_seq_one_letter_code
_entity_poly.pdbx_strand_id
1 'polypeptide(L)'
;MEVFGCQFPEDRLYDCEATVWVKPYEEHFTLGVTQLYTYLLGRMRMVFPKPQNTHIQKGKGVVYIESASFSGYVNTPLSGVLLQVNQTVLQNPFVVNKDPYYEGWIAKLKTTNVQEVETLVSAEALNEKVKAIALERGVRCFSVYPVYKVSGIGGECPETLKSVEDILERAEKEDVLLLVTDNPRAQQDVPSWVEAHGYHIVEARFEQALKYYIIRK
;
A
#
# COMPACT_ATOMS: atom_id res chain seq x y z
N MET A 1 -7.79 -2.80 -13.01
CA MET A 1 -7.66 -4.20 -12.56
C MET A 1 -7.61 -4.26 -11.02
N GLU A 2 -8.12 -5.34 -10.43
CA GLU A 2 -7.96 -5.62 -8.99
C GLU A 2 -7.51 -7.07 -8.78
N VAL A 3 -6.55 -7.29 -7.87
CA VAL A 3 -6.06 -8.62 -7.50
C VAL A 3 -5.90 -8.70 -5.98
N PHE A 4 -6.63 -9.62 -5.33
CA PHE A 4 -6.63 -9.77 -3.86
C PHE A 4 -6.88 -8.46 -3.10
N GLY A 5 -7.77 -7.62 -3.62
CA GLY A 5 -8.09 -6.29 -3.11
C GLY A 5 -7.08 -5.19 -3.46
N CYS A 6 -5.93 -5.53 -4.06
CA CYS A 6 -4.94 -4.55 -4.49
C CYS A 6 -5.36 -3.97 -5.84
N GLN A 7 -5.58 -2.64 -5.86
CA GLN A 7 -5.99 -1.90 -7.04
C GLN A 7 -4.81 -1.64 -7.97
N PHE A 8 -5.05 -1.70 -9.26
CA PHE A 8 -4.14 -1.29 -10.33
C PHE A 8 -4.98 -0.52 -11.37
N PRO A 9 -5.07 0.82 -11.26
CA PRO A 9 -5.79 1.65 -12.23
C PRO A 9 -5.30 1.49 -13.68
N GLU A 10 -6.22 1.55 -14.66
CA GLU A 10 -5.88 1.40 -16.09
C GLU A 10 -5.36 2.69 -16.75
N ASP A 11 -5.45 3.82 -16.05
CA ASP A 11 -5.10 5.16 -16.56
C ASP A 11 -3.59 5.47 -16.52
N ARG A 12 -2.76 4.46 -16.25
CA ARG A 12 -1.32 4.57 -16.04
C ARG A 12 -0.62 3.26 -16.42
N LEU A 13 0.69 3.33 -16.54
CA LEU A 13 1.56 2.20 -16.85
C LEU A 13 2.34 1.78 -15.61
N TYR A 14 2.93 0.59 -15.65
CA TYR A 14 3.63 -0.02 -14.52
C TYR A 14 4.96 -0.62 -14.96
N ASP A 15 5.90 -0.77 -14.03
CA ASP A 15 7.08 -1.58 -14.26
C ASP A 15 6.73 -3.08 -14.22
N CYS A 16 7.55 -3.91 -14.89
CA CYS A 16 7.32 -5.36 -14.93
C CYS A 16 7.42 -6.05 -13.57
N GLU A 17 7.96 -5.38 -12.53
CA GLU A 17 8.00 -5.89 -11.16
C GLU A 17 6.78 -5.49 -10.32
N ALA A 18 5.84 -4.73 -10.90
CA ALA A 18 4.65 -4.22 -10.23
C ALA A 18 4.96 -3.41 -8.95
N THR A 19 6.13 -2.77 -8.90
CA THR A 19 6.58 -1.99 -7.74
C THR A 19 6.22 -0.52 -7.86
N VAL A 20 6.27 0.03 -9.08
CA VAL A 20 6.03 1.43 -9.37
C VAL A 20 5.04 1.59 -10.50
N TRP A 21 4.30 2.69 -10.45
CA TRP A 21 3.44 3.11 -11.55
C TRP A 21 3.93 4.44 -12.10
N VAL A 22 3.64 4.68 -13.37
CA VAL A 22 3.99 5.90 -14.09
C VAL A 22 2.75 6.37 -14.86
N LYS A 23 2.36 7.62 -14.63
CA LYS A 23 1.26 8.29 -15.34
C LYS A 23 1.80 9.46 -16.16
N PRO A 24 1.60 9.48 -17.50
CA PRO A 24 1.96 10.63 -18.31
C PRO A 24 1.07 11.83 -17.97
N TYR A 25 1.67 13.02 -17.92
CA TYR A 25 0.98 14.31 -17.77
C TYR A 25 1.72 15.37 -18.59
N GLU A 26 1.12 15.79 -19.70
CA GLU A 26 1.71 16.77 -20.63
C GLU A 26 3.17 16.43 -20.97
N GLU A 27 4.14 17.21 -20.49
CA GLU A 27 5.58 17.04 -20.75
C GLU A 27 6.35 16.21 -19.70
N HIS A 28 5.67 15.69 -18.67
CA HIS A 28 6.33 14.94 -17.61
C HIS A 28 5.58 13.66 -17.25
N PHE A 29 6.27 12.82 -16.50
CA PHE A 29 5.71 11.59 -15.96
C PHE A 29 5.62 11.73 -14.45
N THR A 30 4.45 11.44 -13.90
CA THR A 30 4.26 11.28 -12.46
C THR A 30 4.51 9.82 -12.10
N LEU A 31 5.35 9.59 -11.10
CA LEU A 31 5.72 8.27 -10.62
C LEU A 31 5.25 8.10 -9.18
N GLY A 32 4.75 6.91 -8.86
CA GLY A 32 4.47 6.49 -7.50
C GLY A 32 4.71 5.01 -7.28
N VAL A 33 4.36 4.54 -6.09
CA VAL A 33 4.50 3.14 -5.68
C VAL A 33 3.15 2.44 -5.78
N THR A 34 3.10 1.19 -6.24
CA THR A 34 1.84 0.43 -6.33
C THR A 34 1.30 0.09 -4.94
N GLN A 35 -0.02 -0.04 -4.81
CA GLN A 35 -0.64 -0.42 -3.54
C GLN A 35 -0.08 -1.74 -3.02
N LEU A 36 0.09 -2.74 -3.90
CA LEU A 36 0.73 -4.02 -3.55
C LEU A 36 2.09 -3.79 -2.89
N TYR A 37 2.94 -2.95 -3.48
CA TYR A 37 4.27 -2.70 -2.94
C TYR A 37 4.23 -1.94 -1.61
N THR A 38 3.26 -1.05 -1.38
CA THR A 38 3.10 -0.42 -0.05
C THR A 38 2.80 -1.43 1.07
N TYR A 39 2.06 -2.50 0.78
CA TYR A 39 1.80 -3.57 1.74
C TYR A 39 3.03 -4.45 1.98
N LEU A 40 3.84 -4.68 0.94
CA LEU A 40 5.10 -5.41 1.06
C LEU A 40 6.15 -4.62 1.87
N LEU A 41 6.20 -3.31 1.68
CA LEU A 41 7.11 -2.41 2.40
C LEU A 41 6.67 -2.21 3.85
N GLY A 42 5.36 -2.27 4.13
CA GLY A 42 4.80 -1.84 5.41
C GLY A 42 4.64 -0.32 5.51
N ARG A 43 4.25 0.18 6.70
CA ARG A 43 4.01 1.61 6.94
C ARG A 43 5.27 2.42 6.63
N MET A 44 5.16 3.34 5.67
CA MET A 44 6.23 4.25 5.30
C MET A 44 6.46 5.28 6.41
N ARG A 45 7.72 5.51 6.75
CA ARG A 45 8.16 6.34 7.89
C ARG A 45 8.96 7.55 7.46
N MET A 46 9.86 7.40 6.49
CA MET A 46 10.72 8.48 6.03
C MET A 46 10.93 8.41 4.52
N VAL A 47 11.08 9.58 3.89
CA VAL A 47 11.42 9.73 2.47
C VAL A 47 12.49 10.80 2.34
N PHE A 48 13.62 10.43 1.72
CA PHE A 48 14.73 11.33 1.45
C PHE A 48 14.88 11.52 -0.06
N PRO A 49 14.56 12.71 -0.59
CA PRO A 49 14.58 12.96 -2.01
C PRO A 49 15.99 13.22 -2.52
N LYS A 50 16.25 12.87 -3.79
CA LYS A 50 17.36 13.48 -4.53
C LYS A 50 17.07 14.97 -4.78
N PRO A 51 18.11 15.82 -4.95
CA PRO A 51 17.91 17.22 -5.31
C PRO A 51 17.12 17.37 -6.61
N GLN A 52 16.30 18.41 -6.69
CA GLN A 52 15.65 18.80 -7.95
C GLN A 52 16.70 19.05 -9.05
N ASN A 53 16.33 18.80 -10.30
CA ASN A 53 17.18 18.86 -11.49
C ASN A 53 18.28 17.78 -11.56
N THR A 54 18.27 16.79 -10.65
CA THR A 54 19.17 15.65 -10.77
C THR A 54 18.82 14.82 -12.01
N HIS A 55 19.84 14.48 -12.81
CA HIS A 55 19.72 13.47 -13.86
C HIS A 55 19.76 12.06 -13.24
N ILE A 56 18.76 11.25 -13.57
CA ILE A 56 18.58 9.90 -13.02
C ILE A 56 18.43 8.94 -14.20
N GLN A 57 19.20 7.86 -14.20
CA GLN A 57 19.10 6.80 -15.19
C GLN A 57 18.00 5.79 -14.82
N LYS A 58 17.42 5.14 -15.82
CA LYS A 58 16.53 3.99 -15.63
C LYS A 58 17.13 2.97 -14.65
N GLY A 59 16.30 2.47 -13.75
CA GLY A 59 16.66 1.52 -12.70
C GLY A 59 17.40 2.13 -11.51
N LYS A 60 17.60 3.46 -11.46
CA LYS A 60 18.22 4.14 -10.31
C LYS A 60 17.19 4.80 -9.41
N GLY A 61 17.57 4.99 -8.15
CA GLY A 61 16.70 5.57 -7.13
C GLY A 61 16.32 7.02 -7.38
N VAL A 62 15.04 7.36 -7.20
CA VAL A 62 14.54 8.75 -7.20
C VAL A 62 14.47 9.31 -5.79
N VAL A 63 14.01 8.48 -4.86
CA VAL A 63 13.96 8.77 -3.41
C VAL A 63 14.46 7.56 -2.65
N TYR A 64 15.10 7.80 -1.51
CA TYR A 64 15.35 6.76 -0.52
C TYR A 64 14.19 6.73 0.47
N ILE A 65 13.67 5.55 0.79
CA ILE A 65 12.54 5.36 1.69
C ILE A 65 12.94 4.46 2.84
N GLU A 66 12.34 4.73 4.00
CA GLU A 66 12.32 3.80 5.12
C GLU A 66 10.88 3.51 5.53
N SER A 67 10.59 2.23 5.74
CA SER A 67 9.31 1.74 6.21
C SER A 67 9.50 0.85 7.44
N ALA A 68 8.44 0.17 7.88
CA ALA A 68 8.51 -0.81 8.96
C ALA A 68 9.40 -2.02 8.62
N SER A 69 9.46 -2.41 7.34
CA SER A 69 10.09 -3.67 6.91
C SER A 69 11.14 -3.52 5.80
N PHE A 70 11.41 -2.29 5.34
CA PHE A 70 12.32 -2.03 4.23
C PHE A 70 13.06 -0.70 4.39
N SER A 71 14.29 -0.66 3.88
CA SER A 71 15.07 0.55 3.73
C SER A 71 15.86 0.48 2.42
N GLY A 72 15.65 1.45 1.52
CA GLY A 72 16.20 1.39 0.17
C GLY A 72 15.59 2.43 -0.77
N TYR A 73 15.89 2.30 -2.06
CA TYR A 73 15.45 3.28 -3.06
C TYR A 73 14.16 2.87 -3.78
N VAL A 74 13.30 3.85 -4.07
CA VAL A 74 12.29 3.72 -5.12
C VAL A 74 12.96 4.02 -6.44
N ASN A 75 13.10 3.01 -7.29
CA ASN A 75 13.79 3.13 -8.57
C ASN A 75 12.86 3.66 -9.66
N THR A 76 13.34 4.58 -10.50
CA THR A 76 12.59 5.02 -11.68
C THR A 76 12.71 3.98 -12.80
N PRO A 77 11.63 3.68 -13.53
CA PRO A 77 11.71 2.87 -14.74
C PRO A 77 12.08 3.71 -15.98
N LEU A 78 12.20 5.04 -15.84
CA LEU A 78 12.55 5.98 -16.91
C LEU A 78 13.79 6.81 -16.55
N SER A 79 14.68 6.97 -17.51
CA SER A 79 15.80 7.91 -17.49
C SER A 79 15.27 9.33 -17.70
N GLY A 80 15.72 10.28 -16.88
CA GLY A 80 15.23 11.65 -16.97
C GLY A 80 15.80 12.62 -15.97
N VAL A 81 15.19 13.80 -15.90
CA VAL A 81 15.49 14.86 -14.95
C VAL A 81 14.41 14.91 -13.88
N LEU A 82 14.81 14.89 -12.61
CA LEU A 82 13.89 15.03 -11.48
C LEU A 82 13.35 16.45 -11.39
N LEU A 83 12.06 16.63 -11.69
CA LEU A 83 11.41 17.93 -11.65
C LEU A 83 10.97 18.31 -10.24
N GLN A 84 10.40 17.36 -9.49
CA GLN A 84 10.00 17.57 -8.10
C GLN A 84 9.68 16.24 -7.41
N VAL A 85 9.76 16.26 -6.08
CA VAL A 85 9.24 15.22 -5.18
C VAL A 85 8.04 15.79 -4.43
N ASN A 86 7.04 14.94 -4.19
CA ASN A 86 5.80 15.33 -3.53
C ASN A 86 6.04 15.80 -2.10
N GLN A 87 5.77 17.08 -1.82
CA GLN A 87 5.97 17.68 -0.50
C GLN A 87 5.06 17.06 0.57
N THR A 88 3.84 16.65 0.21
CA THR A 88 2.92 15.96 1.12
C THR A 88 3.53 14.66 1.61
N VAL A 89 4.20 13.91 0.74
CA VAL A 89 4.90 12.66 1.09
C VAL A 89 6.12 12.93 1.97
N LEU A 90 6.85 14.03 1.77
CA LEU A 90 7.99 14.36 2.63
C LEU A 90 7.55 14.73 4.06
N GLN A 91 6.42 15.41 4.20
CA GLN A 91 5.86 15.81 5.48
C GLN A 91 5.12 14.66 6.19
N ASN A 92 4.40 13.85 5.40
CA ASN A 92 3.63 12.71 5.89
C ASN A 92 3.82 11.49 4.96
N PRO A 93 4.92 10.74 5.11
CA PRO A 93 5.21 9.57 4.28
C PRO A 93 4.11 8.52 4.25
N PHE A 94 3.30 8.45 5.31
CA PHE A 94 2.21 7.48 5.42
C PHE A 94 1.10 7.69 4.37
N VAL A 95 1.02 8.87 3.74
CA VAL A 95 0.08 9.12 2.63
C VAL A 95 0.31 8.15 1.46
N VAL A 96 1.55 7.68 1.26
CA VAL A 96 1.86 6.69 0.21
C VAL A 96 1.13 5.38 0.46
N ASN A 97 1.01 4.94 1.73
CA ASN A 97 0.25 3.74 2.07
C ASN A 97 -1.26 3.96 1.97
N LYS A 98 -1.77 5.14 2.38
CA LYS A 98 -3.21 5.44 2.39
C LYS A 98 -3.78 5.64 0.99
N ASP A 99 -3.04 6.35 0.14
CA ASP A 99 -3.50 6.73 -1.19
C ASP A 99 -2.35 6.67 -2.22
N PRO A 100 -1.87 5.47 -2.58
CA PRO A 100 -0.69 5.29 -3.41
C PRO A 100 -0.82 5.84 -4.83
N TYR A 101 -2.04 6.09 -5.31
CA TYR A 101 -2.33 6.40 -6.71
C TYR A 101 -2.72 7.86 -6.96
N TYR A 102 -3.13 8.60 -5.93
CA TYR A 102 -3.43 10.02 -6.03
C TYR A 102 -2.51 10.81 -5.12
N GLU A 103 -2.88 11.08 -3.86
CA GLU A 103 -2.11 11.95 -2.95
C GLU A 103 -0.69 11.42 -2.64
N GLY A 104 -0.49 10.11 -2.74
CA GLY A 104 0.77 9.40 -2.48
C GLY A 104 1.73 9.27 -3.66
N TRP A 105 1.57 10.04 -4.74
CA TRP A 105 2.57 10.11 -5.80
C TRP A 105 3.94 10.51 -5.24
N ILE A 106 5.03 9.97 -5.78
CA ILE A 106 6.38 10.15 -5.22
C ILE A 106 7.12 11.29 -5.91
N ALA A 107 7.24 11.24 -7.24
CA ALA A 107 8.09 12.16 -7.98
C ALA A 107 7.52 12.47 -9.37
N LYS A 108 7.95 13.60 -9.93
CA LYS A 108 7.71 13.97 -11.33
C LYS A 108 9.04 14.04 -12.07
N LEU A 109 9.08 13.41 -13.23
CA LEU A 109 10.28 13.27 -14.07
C LEU A 109 10.01 13.81 -15.47
N LYS A 110 10.95 14.58 -16.03
CA LYS A 110 11.01 14.83 -17.48
C LYS A 110 11.88 13.76 -18.10
N THR A 111 11.30 12.86 -18.88
CA THR A 111 12.07 11.77 -19.50
C THR A 111 13.08 12.33 -20.51
N THR A 112 14.27 11.76 -20.55
CA THR A 112 15.27 12.00 -21.59
C THR A 112 15.26 10.92 -22.67
N ASN A 113 14.48 9.85 -22.48
CA ASN A 113 14.34 8.76 -23.43
C ASN A 113 12.90 8.23 -23.43
N VAL A 114 12.10 8.69 -24.39
CA VAL A 114 10.67 8.34 -24.49
C VAL A 114 10.46 6.86 -24.84
N GLN A 115 11.41 6.22 -25.54
CA GLN A 115 11.31 4.81 -25.92
C GLN A 115 11.29 3.89 -24.70
N GLU A 116 11.82 4.30 -23.55
CA GLU A 116 11.77 3.49 -22.33
C GLU A 116 10.34 3.29 -21.81
N VAL A 117 9.39 4.13 -22.21
CA VAL A 117 7.96 3.96 -21.90
C VAL A 117 7.41 2.66 -22.51
N GLU A 118 7.95 2.21 -23.65
CA GLU A 118 7.56 0.95 -24.31
C GLU A 118 7.92 -0.28 -23.47
N THR A 119 8.77 -0.14 -22.46
CA THR A 119 9.11 -1.22 -21.52
C THR A 119 8.16 -1.32 -20.33
N LEU A 120 7.27 -0.34 -20.18
CA LEU A 120 6.22 -0.36 -19.17
C LEU A 120 5.02 -1.16 -19.69
N VAL A 121 4.22 -1.66 -18.76
CA VAL A 121 3.10 -2.55 -19.06
C VAL A 121 1.78 -1.97 -18.55
N SER A 122 0.66 -2.40 -19.13
CA SER A 122 -0.68 -2.09 -18.62
C SER A 122 -0.94 -2.82 -17.30
N ALA A 123 -1.99 -2.43 -16.58
CA ALA A 123 -2.41 -3.15 -15.38
C ALA A 123 -2.79 -4.60 -15.74
N GLU A 124 -3.56 -4.81 -16.80
CA GLU A 124 -3.96 -6.15 -17.27
C GLU A 124 -2.76 -7.08 -17.51
N ALA A 125 -1.69 -6.57 -18.12
CA ALA A 125 -0.48 -7.35 -18.37
C ALA A 125 0.25 -7.80 -17.08
N LEU A 126 0.01 -7.14 -15.94
CA LEU A 126 0.57 -7.51 -14.65
C LEU A 126 -0.23 -8.58 -13.90
N ASN A 127 -1.43 -8.96 -14.36
CA ASN A 127 -2.38 -9.75 -13.59
C ASN A 127 -1.76 -11.01 -12.96
N GLU A 128 -1.15 -11.86 -13.78
CA GLU A 128 -0.55 -13.12 -13.32
C GLU A 128 0.64 -12.90 -12.39
N LYS A 129 1.46 -11.88 -12.65
CA LYS A 129 2.62 -11.57 -11.79
C LYS A 129 2.17 -11.03 -10.43
N VAL A 130 1.21 -10.12 -10.41
CA VAL A 130 0.63 -9.57 -9.18
C VAL A 130 -0.05 -10.67 -8.36
N LYS A 131 -0.82 -11.57 -9.00
CA LYS A 131 -1.40 -12.74 -8.34
C LYS A 131 -0.33 -13.61 -7.70
N ALA A 132 0.73 -13.93 -8.45
CA ALA A 132 1.83 -14.75 -7.95
C ALA A 132 2.51 -14.11 -6.72
N ILE A 133 2.87 -12.81 -6.80
CA ILE A 133 3.49 -12.08 -5.69
C ILE A 133 2.55 -12.04 -4.48
N ALA A 134 1.28 -11.70 -4.69
CA ALA A 134 0.31 -11.58 -3.61
C ALA A 134 0.03 -12.91 -2.91
N LEU A 135 0.01 -14.03 -3.65
CA LEU A 135 -0.11 -15.38 -3.08
C LEU A 135 1.14 -15.79 -2.32
N GLU A 136 2.32 -15.67 -2.94
CA GLU A 136 3.61 -16.05 -2.33
C GLU A 136 3.88 -15.27 -1.05
N ARG A 137 3.55 -13.96 -1.05
CA ARG A 137 3.81 -13.06 0.08
C ARG A 137 2.63 -12.94 1.05
N GLY A 138 1.51 -13.61 0.77
CA GLY A 138 0.30 -13.55 1.60
C GLY A 138 -0.29 -12.14 1.74
N VAL A 139 -0.15 -11.30 0.70
CA VAL A 139 -0.64 -9.92 0.73
C VAL A 139 -2.12 -9.87 0.36
N ARG A 140 -2.89 -9.13 1.17
CA ARG A 140 -4.27 -8.73 0.89
C ARG A 140 -4.37 -7.23 1.11
N CYS A 141 -4.78 -6.49 0.08
CA CYS A 141 -5.02 -5.06 0.23
C CYS A 141 -6.48 -4.80 0.60
N PHE A 142 -6.71 -3.78 1.42
CA PHE A 142 -8.03 -3.36 1.89
C PHE A 142 -8.36 -1.97 1.38
N SER A 143 -9.64 -1.61 1.49
CA SER A 143 -10.15 -0.28 1.11
C SER A 143 -9.50 0.87 1.89
N VAL A 144 -9.05 0.59 3.11
CA VAL A 144 -8.28 1.49 3.96
C VAL A 144 -7.04 0.75 4.46
N TYR A 145 -5.87 1.39 4.43
CA TYR A 145 -4.63 0.77 4.90
C TYR A 145 -4.66 0.55 6.42
N PRO A 146 -4.58 -0.69 6.92
CA PRO A 146 -4.58 -0.95 8.36
C PRO A 146 -3.23 -0.60 8.98
N VAL A 147 -3.25 0.26 9.99
CA VAL A 147 -2.06 0.67 10.75
C VAL A 147 -1.65 -0.42 11.72
N TYR A 148 -2.64 -1.12 12.27
CA TYR A 148 -2.46 -2.17 13.25
C TYR A 148 -2.93 -3.50 12.69
N LYS A 149 -2.32 -4.60 13.16
CA LYS A 149 -2.73 -5.95 12.79
C LYS A 149 -2.76 -6.83 14.03
N VAL A 150 -3.86 -7.55 14.22
CA VAL A 150 -4.03 -8.59 15.23
C VAL A 150 -4.37 -9.91 14.53
N SER A 151 -3.69 -10.99 14.92
CA SER A 151 -3.90 -12.33 14.39
C SER A 151 -4.42 -13.24 15.50
N GLY A 152 -5.72 -13.51 15.51
CA GLY A 152 -6.37 -14.49 16.38
C GLY A 152 -6.51 -15.85 15.71
N ILE A 153 -5.42 -16.35 15.11
CA ILE A 153 -5.35 -17.65 14.44
C ILE A 153 -4.91 -18.69 15.47
N GLY A 154 -5.72 -19.74 15.67
CA GLY A 154 -5.45 -20.78 16.68
C GLY A 154 -5.51 -20.30 18.14
N GLY A 155 -5.95 -19.06 18.38
CA GLY A 155 -6.07 -18.45 19.71
C GLY A 155 -7.51 -18.40 20.22
N GLU A 156 -7.66 -18.05 21.50
CA GLU A 156 -8.97 -17.85 22.12
C GLU A 156 -9.57 -16.49 21.78
N CYS A 157 -10.88 -16.47 21.55
CA CYS A 157 -11.61 -15.25 21.18
C CYS A 157 -11.48 -14.12 22.22
N PRO A 158 -11.63 -14.36 23.54
CA PRO A 158 -11.55 -13.28 24.52
C PRO A 158 -10.19 -12.57 24.55
N GLU A 159 -9.09 -13.31 24.45
CA GLU A 159 -7.73 -12.73 24.43
C GLU A 159 -7.49 -11.90 23.18
N THR A 160 -8.00 -12.39 22.04
CA THR A 160 -7.94 -11.69 20.76
C THR A 160 -8.71 -10.36 20.84
N LEU A 161 -9.94 -10.36 21.36
CA LEU A 161 -10.76 -9.16 21.50
C LEU A 161 -10.16 -8.15 22.46
N LYS A 162 -9.60 -8.61 23.60
CA LYS A 162 -8.88 -7.74 24.52
C LYS A 162 -7.68 -7.06 23.84
N SER A 163 -6.91 -7.80 23.04
CA SER A 163 -5.79 -7.24 22.29
C SER A 163 -6.25 -6.20 21.26
N VAL A 164 -7.41 -6.41 20.63
CA VAL A 164 -8.02 -5.44 19.72
C VAL A 164 -8.44 -4.18 20.47
N GLU A 165 -9.08 -4.33 21.64
CA GLU A 165 -9.50 -3.23 22.51
C GLU A 165 -8.32 -2.35 22.94
N ASP A 166 -7.28 -2.96 23.52
CA ASP A 166 -6.07 -2.27 23.99
C ASP A 166 -5.41 -1.44 22.88
N ILE A 167 -5.50 -1.89 21.62
CA ILE A 167 -4.97 -1.15 20.47
C ILE A 167 -5.92 -0.03 20.02
N LEU A 168 -7.22 -0.28 19.94
CA LEU A 168 -8.19 0.73 19.50
C LEU A 168 -8.32 1.88 20.49
N GLU A 169 -8.15 1.63 21.80
CA GLU A 169 -8.18 2.69 22.82
C GLU A 169 -7.09 3.74 22.58
N ARG A 170 -5.89 3.30 22.19
CA ARG A 170 -4.72 4.15 21.91
C ARG A 170 -4.58 4.59 20.45
N ALA A 171 -5.38 4.05 19.54
CA ALA A 171 -5.34 4.38 18.12
C ALA A 171 -5.87 5.81 17.86
N GLU A 172 -5.35 6.46 16.82
CA GLU A 172 -5.94 7.69 16.32
C GLU A 172 -7.33 7.42 15.70
N LYS A 173 -8.21 8.42 15.70
CA LYS A 173 -9.60 8.26 15.25
C LYS A 173 -9.73 7.76 13.80
N GLU A 174 -8.82 8.18 12.92
CA GLU A 174 -8.85 7.77 11.51
C GLU A 174 -8.07 6.48 11.22
N ASP A 175 -7.32 5.97 12.21
CA ASP A 175 -6.56 4.74 12.06
C ASP A 175 -7.49 3.53 12.16
N VAL A 176 -7.13 2.49 11.42
CA VAL A 176 -7.89 1.24 11.40
C VAL A 176 -7.00 0.06 11.75
N LEU A 177 -7.59 -0.92 12.41
CA LEU A 177 -6.97 -2.18 12.80
C LEU A 177 -7.49 -3.30 11.90
N LEU A 178 -6.57 -4.14 11.41
CA LEU A 178 -6.90 -5.40 10.78
C LEU A 178 -6.91 -6.52 11.82
N LEU A 179 -8.07 -7.12 12.06
CA LEU A 179 -8.21 -8.38 12.79
C LEU A 179 -8.33 -9.53 11.78
N VAL A 180 -7.49 -10.56 11.94
CA VAL A 180 -7.58 -11.81 11.18
C VAL A 180 -7.87 -12.96 12.15
N THR A 181 -8.89 -13.76 11.88
CA THR A 181 -9.24 -14.91 12.72
C THR A 181 -9.75 -16.11 11.91
N ASP A 182 -9.36 -17.31 12.32
CA ASP A 182 -9.89 -18.60 11.84
C ASP A 182 -10.98 -19.16 12.77
N ASN A 183 -11.23 -18.52 13.92
CA ASN A 183 -12.12 -19.03 14.96
C ASN A 183 -13.60 -18.73 14.62
N PRO A 184 -14.45 -19.75 14.38
CA PRO A 184 -15.84 -19.55 13.99
C PRO A 184 -16.67 -18.79 15.04
N ARG A 185 -16.33 -18.91 16.32
CA ARG A 185 -16.99 -18.18 17.39
C ARG A 185 -16.62 -16.70 17.35
N ALA A 186 -15.34 -16.38 17.15
CA ALA A 186 -14.90 -15.00 16.96
C ALA A 186 -15.59 -14.35 15.75
N GLN A 187 -15.83 -15.11 14.67
CA GLN A 187 -16.54 -14.62 13.49
C GLN A 187 -17.99 -14.20 13.79
N GLN A 188 -18.64 -14.85 14.77
CA GLN A 188 -19.99 -14.51 15.22
C GLN A 188 -19.99 -13.36 16.25
N ASP A 189 -19.01 -13.36 17.16
CA ASP A 189 -18.99 -12.46 18.31
C ASP A 189 -18.42 -11.07 17.97
N VAL A 190 -17.47 -10.97 17.02
CA VAL A 190 -16.80 -9.71 16.65
C VAL A 190 -17.78 -8.59 16.25
N PRO A 191 -18.78 -8.80 15.35
CA PRO A 191 -19.70 -7.73 14.97
C PRO A 191 -20.47 -7.14 16.16
N SER A 192 -21.03 -7.99 17.02
CA SER A 192 -21.76 -7.58 18.22
C SER A 192 -20.84 -6.88 19.23
N TRP A 193 -19.61 -7.37 19.37
CA TRP A 193 -18.60 -6.75 20.24
C TRP A 193 -18.22 -5.34 19.74
N VAL A 194 -17.96 -5.18 18.44
CA VAL A 194 -17.65 -3.87 17.83
C VAL A 194 -18.78 -2.88 18.12
N GLU A 195 -20.04 -3.27 17.88
CA GLU A 195 -21.20 -2.41 18.11
C GLU A 195 -21.33 -2.01 19.58
N ALA A 196 -21.16 -2.96 20.50
CA ALA A 196 -21.27 -2.73 21.94
C ALA A 196 -20.24 -1.73 22.50
N HIS A 197 -19.07 -1.62 21.85
CA HIS A 197 -18.00 -0.71 22.26
C HIS A 197 -18.00 0.62 21.48
N GLY A 198 -18.97 0.81 20.58
CA GLY A 198 -19.09 2.03 19.76
C GLY A 198 -18.08 2.12 18.62
N TYR A 199 -17.43 1.01 18.27
CA TYR A 199 -16.51 0.91 17.15
C TYR A 199 -17.27 0.66 15.83
N HIS A 200 -16.55 0.68 14.71
CA HIS A 200 -17.12 0.48 13.38
C HIS A 200 -16.32 -0.54 12.55
N ILE A 201 -17.02 -1.52 11.96
CA ILE A 201 -16.45 -2.35 10.90
C ILE A 201 -16.50 -1.56 9.59
N VAL A 202 -15.35 -1.12 9.12
CA VAL A 202 -15.19 -0.43 7.83
C VAL A 202 -15.32 -1.43 6.68
N GLU A 203 -14.76 -2.61 6.87
CA GLU A 203 -14.73 -3.66 5.86
C GLU A 203 -14.62 -5.03 6.54
N ALA A 204 -15.34 -6.03 6.01
CA ALA A 204 -15.19 -7.41 6.44
C ALA A 204 -15.11 -8.33 5.23
N ARG A 205 -14.13 -9.24 5.21
CA ARG A 205 -13.92 -10.21 4.12
C ARG A 205 -13.78 -11.61 4.68
N PHE A 206 -14.21 -12.59 3.91
CA PHE A 206 -13.99 -14.00 4.20
C PHE A 206 -13.25 -14.62 3.04
N GLU A 207 -12.13 -15.27 3.31
CA GLU A 207 -11.31 -15.93 2.30
C GLU A 207 -10.77 -17.24 2.86
N GLN A 208 -11.08 -18.34 2.17
CA GLN A 208 -10.76 -19.70 2.63
C GLN A 208 -11.36 -19.98 4.03
N ALA A 209 -10.53 -20.19 5.05
CA ALA A 209 -10.95 -20.40 6.43
C ALA A 209 -10.76 -19.14 7.31
N LEU A 210 -10.29 -18.04 6.73
CA LEU A 210 -9.95 -16.83 7.45
C LEU A 210 -11.00 -15.74 7.26
N LYS A 211 -11.31 -15.05 8.35
CA LYS A 211 -12.12 -13.85 8.36
C LYS A 211 -11.24 -12.65 8.69
N TYR A 212 -11.41 -11.59 7.92
CA TYR A 212 -10.70 -10.33 8.03
C TYR A 212 -11.69 -9.23 8.39
N TYR A 213 -11.38 -8.45 9.42
CA TYR A 213 -12.16 -7.28 9.82
C TYR A 213 -11.24 -6.06 9.85
N ILE A 214 -11.64 -4.99 9.17
CA ILE A 214 -11.07 -3.66 9.31
C ILE A 214 -11.95 -2.92 10.31
N ILE A 215 -11.42 -2.66 11.49
CA ILE A 215 -12.14 -2.06 12.62
C ILE A 215 -11.57 -0.67 12.87
N ARG A 216 -12.46 0.31 13.05
CA ARG A 216 -12.14 1.69 13.40
C ARG A 216 -12.78 2.04 14.74
N LYS A 217 -12.12 2.95 15.47
CA LYS A 217 -12.67 3.59 16.66
C LYS A 217 -13.89 4.46 16.35
#